data_AF-A0A353VU47-F1
#
_entry.id   AF-A0A353VU47-F1
#
_cell.length_a   1.000
_cell.length_b   1.000
_cell.length_c   1.000
_cell.angle_alpha   90.00
_cell.angle_beta   90.00
_cell.angle_gamma   90.00
#
_symmetry.space_group_name_H-M   'P 1'
#
loop_
_entity.id
_entity.type
_entity.pdbx_description
1 polymer ?
#
loop_
_entity_poly.entity_id
_entity_poly.type
_entity_poly.pdbx_seq_one_letter_code
_entity_poly.pdbx_strand_id
1 'polypeptide(L)'
;MKLRYIITSILAAGITVAGCTETSTVDPDAYQAPLFLQSSDSKIVFDKEGGKAVVTIASNAKSWSVTAQSGDWFNVSVDSDSCLVVEAPVNNGSSVKTDEIKVAASKGEESKEVSLKISQRADGSVDLSSDGTANCYIAKTNESYKFRADIKGNGGKDGKSKYIETEGLEIKDVAYAELLWEARNDGDRTMSYEIIDGTPSYNGGYISFSTGRSEGNALIAVKNAKGKVLWSWHIWVTDNEVTAHDHIGPEGNVIAQIMDRNLGALNNTPMDINNRGMIYQMGRKDPFIPSRSPYADYSGITDYENSKDYCSNKPEWNKPNTEVGDGTGEWEIDSKFKAKASFAAPGNIPFASEHPMRFLVGYFSTSYSWYIDSSDEDSVQPGLWGEEKTIFDPCPPGYKVPGKNMWGKAVGDESIKTGGKHGDYDETGVNNEFLWNRENGCGRVWRQTGDFYPMAGNIYPSSYSPAGTTPYNYASGQTFYLTSQEKTYDSEKKSQSCEHYVAAFNGYWAAYETRSQIFSGQVRCVKE
;
A
#
# COMPACT_ATOMS: atom_id res chain seq x y z
N MET A 1 -19.21 -13.39 -11.98
CA MET A 1 -17.84 -12.82 -12.09
C MET A 1 -17.14 -13.52 -13.25
N LYS A 2 -16.70 -12.82 -14.30
CA LYS A 2 -16.08 -13.45 -15.50
C LYS A 2 -14.63 -13.79 -15.19
N LEU A 3 -14.33 -15.07 -14.96
CA LEU A 3 -12.97 -15.61 -14.88
C LEU A 3 -12.19 -15.28 -16.15
N ARG A 4 -11.05 -14.60 -16.00
CA ARG A 4 -10.01 -14.47 -17.03
C ARG A 4 -8.66 -14.75 -16.37
N TYR A 5 -8.28 -16.02 -16.32
CA TYR A 5 -6.91 -16.43 -16.00
C TYR A 5 -6.14 -16.59 -17.31
N ILE A 6 -5.10 -15.79 -17.50
CA ILE A 6 -4.07 -16.02 -18.52
C ILE A 6 -2.86 -16.64 -17.84
N ILE A 7 -2.49 -17.81 -18.35
CA ILE A 7 -1.45 -18.73 -17.92
C ILE A 7 -0.06 -18.09 -18.10
N THR A 8 0.80 -18.17 -17.08
CA THR A 8 2.25 -17.93 -17.23
C THR A 8 2.92 -19.25 -17.61
N SER A 9 3.30 -19.37 -18.89
CA SER A 9 3.99 -20.54 -19.43
C SER A 9 5.44 -20.60 -18.93
N ILE A 10 5.84 -21.70 -18.30
CA ILE A 10 7.23 -22.02 -17.97
C ILE A 10 7.95 -22.41 -19.28
N LEU A 11 8.92 -21.61 -19.72
CA LEU A 11 9.85 -21.98 -20.79
C LEU A 11 10.93 -22.89 -20.20
N ALA A 12 10.92 -24.18 -20.54
CA ALA A 12 12.07 -25.05 -20.32
C ALA A 12 13.02 -24.95 -21.52
N ALA A 13 14.21 -24.39 -21.29
CA ALA A 13 15.31 -24.40 -22.26
C ALA A 13 15.97 -25.79 -22.28
N GLY A 14 16.11 -26.37 -23.47
CA GLY A 14 16.88 -27.58 -23.71
C GLY A 14 17.38 -27.62 -25.14
N ILE A 15 18.62 -27.15 -25.36
CA ILE A 15 19.35 -27.35 -26.62
C ILE A 15 20.07 -28.70 -26.51
N THR A 16 19.72 -29.66 -27.36
CA THR A 16 20.63 -30.72 -27.81
C THR A 16 20.35 -31.06 -29.27
N VAL A 17 21.37 -30.93 -30.10
CA VAL A 17 21.41 -31.33 -31.51
C VAL A 17 21.89 -32.78 -31.57
N ALA A 18 21.09 -33.71 -32.11
CA ALA A 18 21.52 -34.83 -32.95
C ALA A 18 20.38 -35.83 -33.23
N GLY A 19 20.23 -36.21 -34.51
CA GLY A 19 19.73 -37.53 -34.92
C GLY A 19 18.23 -37.66 -35.15
N CYS A 20 17.80 -37.46 -36.40
CA CYS A 20 16.51 -37.95 -36.88
C CYS A 20 16.42 -39.47 -36.73
N THR A 21 15.54 -39.94 -35.85
CA THR A 21 14.83 -41.21 -35.99
C THR A 21 13.36 -40.93 -35.74
N GLU A 22 12.53 -41.19 -36.75
CA GLU A 22 11.08 -41.02 -36.66
C GLU A 22 10.54 -41.90 -35.53
N THR A 23 10.18 -41.27 -34.41
CA THR A 23 9.32 -41.87 -33.40
C THR A 23 7.95 -41.22 -33.56
N SER A 24 7.06 -41.92 -34.27
CA SER A 24 5.65 -41.55 -34.40
C SER A 24 4.89 -41.91 -33.12
N THR A 25 5.19 -41.20 -32.03
CA THR A 25 4.23 -41.02 -30.94
C THR A 25 3.53 -39.70 -31.20
N VAL A 26 2.33 -39.78 -31.80
CA VAL A 26 1.40 -38.65 -31.86
C VAL A 26 1.00 -38.37 -30.42
N ASP A 27 1.53 -37.29 -29.83
CA ASP A 27 0.98 -36.74 -28.58
C ASP A 27 -0.53 -36.48 -28.78
N PRO A 28 -1.39 -36.75 -27.79
CA PRO A 28 -2.82 -36.54 -27.95
C PRO A 28 -3.13 -35.10 -28.39
N ASP A 29 -4.04 -34.96 -29.36
CA ASP A 29 -4.40 -33.70 -30.04
C ASP A 29 -4.94 -32.56 -29.14
N ALA A 30 -4.99 -32.77 -27.81
CA ALA A 30 -5.37 -31.75 -26.84
C ALA A 30 -4.55 -31.89 -25.53
N TYR A 31 -3.68 -30.93 -25.26
CA TYR A 31 -3.04 -30.79 -23.95
C TYR A 31 -4.12 -30.61 -22.87
N GLN A 32 -4.21 -31.58 -21.94
CA GLN A 32 -5.04 -31.44 -20.75
C GLN A 32 -4.17 -30.93 -19.60
N ALA A 33 -4.49 -29.74 -19.09
CA ALA A 33 -3.82 -29.23 -17.90
C ALA A 33 -4.03 -30.19 -16.70
N PRO A 34 -2.97 -30.51 -15.94
CA PRO A 34 -3.04 -31.40 -14.78
C PRO A 34 -4.01 -30.84 -13.74
N LEU A 35 -4.63 -31.70 -12.92
CA LEU A 35 -5.48 -31.25 -11.82
C LEU A 35 -4.70 -30.29 -10.91
N PHE A 36 -5.28 -29.14 -10.57
CA PHE A 36 -4.79 -28.27 -9.51
C PHE A 36 -5.90 -28.00 -8.49
N LEU A 37 -5.48 -27.82 -7.24
CA LEU A 37 -6.30 -27.43 -6.12
C LEU A 37 -5.41 -26.61 -5.18
N GLN A 38 -5.83 -25.40 -4.84
CA GLN A 38 -5.09 -24.50 -3.97
C GLN A 38 -6.08 -23.68 -3.15
N SER A 39 -5.76 -23.44 -1.88
CA SER A 39 -6.47 -22.48 -1.03
C SER A 39 -5.72 -21.14 -1.00
N SER A 40 -6.44 -20.04 -0.80
CA SER A 40 -5.83 -18.72 -0.58
C SER A 40 -5.06 -18.65 0.73
N ASP A 41 -5.39 -19.53 1.69
CA ASP A 41 -4.72 -19.65 2.97
C ASP A 41 -4.66 -21.12 3.39
N SER A 42 -3.61 -21.47 4.15
CA SER A 42 -3.50 -22.79 4.79
C SER A 42 -3.88 -22.76 6.27
N LYS A 43 -4.16 -21.57 6.82
CA LYS A 43 -4.40 -21.37 8.25
C LYS A 43 -5.53 -20.37 8.48
N ILE A 44 -6.42 -20.69 9.41
CA ILE A 44 -7.43 -19.78 9.95
C ILE A 44 -7.19 -19.63 11.46
N VAL A 45 -7.09 -18.40 11.93
CA VAL A 45 -6.90 -18.08 13.34
C VAL A 45 -8.01 -17.17 13.81
N PHE A 46 -8.85 -17.68 14.71
CA PHE A 46 -9.88 -16.90 15.38
C PHE A 46 -9.37 -16.36 16.72
N ASP A 47 -9.77 -15.13 17.05
CA ASP A 47 -9.71 -14.64 18.42
C ASP A 47 -10.66 -15.44 19.32
N LYS A 48 -10.57 -15.24 20.63
CA LYS A 48 -11.44 -15.86 21.63
C LYS A 48 -12.93 -15.71 21.26
N GLU A 49 -13.33 -14.55 20.77
CA GLU A 49 -14.72 -14.23 20.43
C GLU A 49 -15.23 -15.04 19.22
N GLY A 50 -14.34 -15.67 18.45
CA GLY A 50 -14.70 -16.34 17.20
C GLY A 50 -15.03 -15.33 16.11
N GLY A 51 -15.79 -15.77 15.12
CA GLY A 51 -16.13 -14.96 13.97
C GLY A 51 -16.28 -15.76 12.70
N LYS A 52 -16.25 -15.03 11.59
CA LYS A 52 -16.33 -15.60 10.25
C LYS A 52 -15.02 -15.35 9.49
N ALA A 53 -14.49 -16.41 8.90
CA ALA A 53 -13.36 -16.38 7.98
C ALA A 53 -13.78 -17.00 6.64
N VAL A 54 -13.27 -16.46 5.54
CA VAL A 54 -13.57 -16.93 4.18
C VAL A 54 -12.25 -17.24 3.48
N VAL A 55 -12.15 -18.45 2.95
CA VAL A 55 -10.97 -18.92 2.20
C VAL A 55 -11.38 -19.25 0.78
N THR A 56 -10.71 -18.66 -0.19
CA THR A 56 -10.94 -18.96 -1.61
C THR A 56 -10.28 -20.29 -1.97
N ILE A 57 -11.01 -21.17 -2.65
CA ILE A 57 -10.51 -22.45 -3.16
C ILE A 57 -10.47 -22.40 -4.69
N ALA A 58 -9.27 -22.46 -5.26
CA ALA A 58 -9.06 -22.45 -6.69
C ALA A 58 -8.79 -23.88 -7.20
N SER A 59 -9.52 -24.29 -8.26
CA SER A 59 -9.31 -25.58 -8.92
C SER A 59 -9.71 -25.53 -10.40
N ASN A 60 -9.11 -26.39 -11.23
CA ASN A 60 -9.59 -26.68 -12.59
C ASN A 60 -10.49 -27.93 -12.68
N ALA A 61 -10.88 -28.52 -11.55
CA ALA A 61 -11.92 -29.54 -11.51
C ALA A 61 -13.31 -28.90 -11.75
N LYS A 62 -14.30 -29.73 -12.10
CA LYS A 62 -15.70 -29.27 -12.23
C LYS A 62 -16.28 -28.76 -10.90
N SER A 63 -15.81 -29.33 -9.81
CA SER A 63 -16.19 -28.98 -8.44
C SER A 63 -15.11 -29.46 -7.47
N TRP A 64 -15.16 -28.92 -6.27
CA TRP A 64 -14.42 -29.38 -5.10
C TRP A 64 -15.41 -29.55 -3.93
N SER A 65 -15.04 -30.29 -2.89
CA SER A 65 -15.86 -30.42 -1.69
C SER A 65 -15.00 -30.59 -0.43
N VAL A 66 -15.57 -30.27 0.72
CA VAL A 66 -14.99 -30.62 2.02
C VAL A 66 -15.10 -32.14 2.21
N THR A 67 -13.98 -32.80 2.46
CA THR A 67 -13.88 -34.26 2.60
C THR A 67 -13.80 -34.71 4.06
N ALA A 68 -13.24 -33.88 4.93
CA ALA A 68 -13.17 -34.14 6.36
C ALA A 68 -13.05 -32.85 7.17
N GLN A 69 -13.51 -32.92 8.42
CA GLN A 69 -13.20 -31.97 9.48
C GLN A 69 -12.99 -32.74 10.78
N SER A 70 -12.00 -32.35 11.59
CA SER A 70 -11.68 -33.08 12.83
C SER A 70 -12.45 -32.58 14.06
N GLY A 71 -12.93 -31.33 14.04
CA GLY A 71 -13.62 -30.69 15.16
C GLY A 71 -15.10 -30.42 14.91
N ASP A 72 -15.86 -30.26 15.99
CA ASP A 72 -17.30 -29.93 15.99
C ASP A 72 -17.61 -28.52 16.53
N TRP A 73 -16.59 -27.78 16.95
CA TRP A 73 -16.74 -26.45 17.54
C TRP A 73 -16.81 -25.31 16.52
N PHE A 74 -16.68 -25.60 15.22
CA PHE A 74 -16.84 -24.64 14.13
C PHE A 74 -17.76 -25.22 13.05
N ASN A 75 -18.39 -24.34 12.29
CA ASN A 75 -19.22 -24.70 11.14
C ASN A 75 -18.46 -24.42 9.84
N VAL A 76 -18.65 -25.30 8.86
CA VAL A 76 -18.07 -25.18 7.52
C VAL A 76 -19.18 -25.17 6.49
N SER A 77 -19.14 -24.21 5.57
CA SER A 77 -20.07 -24.14 4.45
C SER A 77 -19.35 -23.66 3.18
N VAL A 78 -20.02 -23.79 2.04
CA VAL A 78 -19.55 -23.27 0.74
C VAL A 78 -20.54 -22.23 0.27
N ASP A 79 -20.06 -21.02 -0.03
CA ASP A 79 -20.93 -19.94 -0.49
C ASP A 79 -21.24 -20.03 -2.01
N SER A 80 -22.03 -19.08 -2.50
CA SER A 80 -22.43 -19.02 -3.91
C SER A 80 -21.29 -18.81 -4.89
N ASP A 81 -20.15 -18.28 -4.42
CA ASP A 81 -18.98 -18.01 -5.24
C ASP A 81 -17.94 -19.14 -5.13
N SER A 82 -18.32 -20.28 -4.54
CA SER A 82 -17.44 -21.42 -4.30
C SER A 82 -16.22 -21.03 -3.45
N CYS A 83 -16.47 -20.27 -2.38
CA CYS A 83 -15.50 -20.05 -1.30
C CYS A 83 -15.87 -20.88 -0.06
N LEU A 84 -14.84 -21.33 0.67
CA LEU A 84 -14.99 -22.03 1.94
C LEU A 84 -15.25 -21.00 3.04
N VAL A 85 -16.38 -21.12 3.73
CA VAL A 85 -16.76 -20.27 4.84
C VAL A 85 -16.63 -21.05 6.15
N VAL A 86 -15.84 -20.52 7.08
CA VAL A 86 -15.62 -21.11 8.41
C VAL A 86 -16.12 -20.14 9.46
N GLU A 87 -17.01 -20.63 10.32
CA GLU A 87 -17.61 -19.83 11.40
C GLU A 87 -17.36 -20.49 12.75
N ALA A 88 -16.78 -19.74 13.69
CA ALA A 88 -16.50 -20.18 15.04
C ALA A 88 -17.30 -19.35 16.06
N PRO A 89 -17.97 -19.98 17.04
CA PRO A 89 -18.58 -19.29 18.18
C PRO A 89 -17.50 -18.88 19.19
N VAL A 90 -17.87 -18.15 20.24
CA VAL A 90 -16.94 -17.79 21.33
C VAL A 90 -16.31 -19.02 22.00
N ASN A 91 -15.01 -18.95 22.25
CA ASN A 91 -14.29 -19.90 23.09
C ASN A 91 -14.44 -19.55 24.57
N ASN A 92 -15.35 -20.26 25.26
CA ASN A 92 -15.53 -20.14 26.71
C ASN A 92 -14.51 -20.97 27.52
N GLY A 93 -13.68 -21.78 26.86
CA GLY A 93 -12.65 -22.59 27.51
C GLY A 93 -11.38 -21.79 27.82
N SER A 94 -10.51 -22.36 28.65
CA SER A 94 -9.21 -21.79 29.01
C SER A 94 -8.05 -22.29 28.14
N SER A 95 -8.34 -23.09 27.10
CA SER A 95 -7.34 -23.68 26.21
C SER A 95 -7.59 -23.28 24.76
N VAL A 96 -6.50 -23.13 24.01
CA VAL A 96 -6.55 -22.99 22.55
C VAL A 96 -7.20 -24.23 21.95
N LYS A 97 -8.10 -24.04 20.99
CA LYS A 97 -8.67 -25.13 20.18
C LYS A 97 -7.93 -25.19 18.86
N THR A 98 -7.64 -26.39 18.38
CA THR A 98 -6.96 -26.61 17.10
C THR A 98 -7.55 -27.82 16.40
N ASP A 99 -7.89 -27.67 15.13
CA ASP A 99 -8.47 -28.70 14.28
C ASP A 99 -8.09 -28.48 12.81
N GLU A 100 -8.54 -29.37 11.92
CA GLU A 100 -8.24 -29.34 10.49
C GLU A 100 -9.50 -29.47 9.64
N ILE A 101 -9.51 -28.80 8.49
CA ILE A 101 -10.46 -28.98 7.39
C ILE A 101 -9.70 -29.53 6.19
N LYS A 102 -10.25 -30.57 5.54
CA LYS A 102 -9.72 -31.12 4.29
C LYS A 102 -10.65 -30.84 3.14
N VAL A 103 -10.09 -30.34 2.05
CA VAL A 103 -10.82 -30.04 0.81
C VAL A 103 -10.20 -30.84 -0.32
N ALA A 104 -11.01 -31.52 -1.12
CA ALA A 104 -10.54 -32.27 -2.27
C ALA A 104 -11.27 -31.89 -3.56
N ALA A 105 -10.57 -32.07 -4.66
CA ALA A 105 -11.08 -31.95 -6.02
C ALA A 105 -10.64 -33.17 -6.83
N SER A 106 -11.46 -33.58 -7.79
CA SER A 106 -11.17 -34.73 -8.65
C SER A 106 -11.47 -34.41 -10.11
N LYS A 107 -10.63 -34.94 -11.00
CA LYS A 107 -10.76 -34.82 -12.46
C LYS A 107 -10.36 -36.14 -13.11
N GLY A 108 -11.37 -36.93 -13.50
CA GLY A 108 -11.12 -38.31 -13.93
C GLY A 108 -10.67 -39.17 -12.76
N GLU A 109 -9.53 -39.85 -12.91
CA GLU A 109 -8.90 -40.66 -11.85
C GLU A 109 -7.95 -39.84 -10.95
N GLU A 110 -7.58 -38.62 -11.37
CA GLU A 110 -6.74 -37.73 -10.54
C GLU A 110 -7.57 -37.12 -9.40
N SER A 111 -6.99 -37.09 -8.20
CA SER A 111 -7.52 -36.37 -7.04
C SER A 111 -6.41 -35.59 -6.34
N LYS A 112 -6.74 -34.39 -5.86
CA LYS A 112 -5.87 -33.56 -5.02
C LYS A 112 -6.60 -33.14 -3.77
N GLU A 113 -5.88 -33.02 -2.67
CA GLU A 113 -6.37 -32.56 -1.38
C GLU A 113 -5.52 -31.40 -0.87
N VAL A 114 -6.16 -30.44 -0.23
CA VAL A 114 -5.52 -29.38 0.57
C VAL A 114 -6.07 -29.43 1.99
N SER A 115 -5.22 -29.12 2.97
CA SER A 115 -5.56 -29.13 4.39
C SER A 115 -5.41 -27.73 4.97
N LEU A 116 -6.42 -27.27 5.71
CA LEU A 116 -6.43 -25.99 6.39
C LEU A 116 -6.40 -26.21 7.90
N LYS A 117 -5.42 -25.62 8.58
CA LYS A 117 -5.33 -25.62 10.04
C LYS A 117 -6.24 -24.55 10.61
N ILE A 118 -7.12 -24.92 11.53
CA ILE A 118 -8.04 -24.02 12.20
C ILE A 118 -7.63 -23.93 13.65
N SER A 119 -7.46 -22.72 14.16
CA SER A 119 -7.17 -22.49 15.57
C SER A 119 -8.01 -21.36 16.15
N GLN A 120 -8.38 -21.49 17.42
CA GLN A 120 -9.11 -20.46 18.15
C GLN A 120 -8.47 -20.23 19.51
N ARG A 121 -8.12 -18.98 19.81
CA ARG A 121 -7.47 -18.57 21.05
C ARG A 121 -8.42 -18.70 22.27
N ALA A 122 -7.84 -18.78 23.47
CA ALA A 122 -8.57 -18.72 24.74
C ALA A 122 -8.56 -17.32 25.38
N ASP A 123 -7.55 -16.52 25.02
CA ASP A 123 -7.35 -15.15 25.45
C ASP A 123 -7.60 -14.19 24.29
N GLY A 124 -8.08 -12.99 24.61
CA GLY A 124 -8.38 -11.96 23.62
C GLY A 124 -7.13 -11.37 22.97
N SER A 125 -7.29 -10.85 21.76
CA SER A 125 -6.28 -10.10 21.03
C SER A 125 -6.12 -8.64 21.53
N VAL A 126 -4.99 -8.02 21.20
CA VAL A 126 -4.73 -6.59 21.50
C VAL A 126 -5.61 -5.71 20.60
N ASP A 127 -6.39 -4.81 21.18
CA ASP A 127 -7.23 -3.86 20.44
C ASP A 127 -6.41 -2.63 20.01
N LEU A 128 -5.99 -2.62 18.74
CA LEU A 128 -5.22 -1.52 18.12
C LEU A 128 -6.04 -0.24 17.95
N SER A 129 -7.37 -0.32 18.07
CA SER A 129 -8.27 0.83 18.01
C SER A 129 -8.66 1.41 19.37
N SER A 130 -8.08 0.91 20.46
CA SER A 130 -8.35 1.39 21.82
C SER A 130 -7.98 2.86 22.03
N ASP A 131 -6.92 3.33 21.37
CA ASP A 131 -6.47 4.74 21.38
C ASP A 131 -7.12 5.59 20.27
N GLY A 132 -8.06 5.01 19.52
CA GLY A 132 -8.75 5.65 18.40
C GLY A 132 -8.65 4.83 17.12
N THR A 133 -9.61 5.02 16.22
CA THR A 133 -9.57 4.38 14.91
C THR A 133 -8.66 5.15 13.94
N ALA A 134 -8.13 4.48 12.92
CA ALA A 134 -7.28 5.08 11.90
C ALA A 134 -7.32 4.25 10.61
N ASN A 135 -6.57 4.66 9.58
CA ASN A 135 -6.35 3.87 8.36
C ASN A 135 -5.07 3.04 8.39
N CYS A 136 -4.20 3.26 9.37
CA CYS A 136 -3.00 2.47 9.59
C CYS A 136 -2.96 2.02 11.06
N TYR A 137 -2.48 0.81 11.32
CA TYR A 137 -2.15 0.36 12.67
C TYR A 137 -0.75 -0.25 12.70
N ILE A 138 -0.02 0.04 13.78
CA ILE A 138 1.30 -0.53 14.03
C ILE A 138 1.13 -1.81 14.85
N ALA A 139 1.75 -2.89 14.40
CA ALA A 139 1.73 -4.19 15.04
C ALA A 139 3.15 -4.73 15.19
N LYS A 140 3.34 -5.68 16.11
CA LYS A 140 4.58 -6.45 16.29
C LYS A 140 4.43 -7.87 15.76
N THR A 141 5.54 -8.52 15.44
CA THR A 141 5.55 -9.91 14.95
C THR A 141 5.07 -10.90 16.02
N ASN A 142 4.56 -12.05 15.58
CA ASN A 142 4.13 -13.18 16.42
C ASN A 142 3.04 -12.86 17.46
N GLU A 143 2.24 -11.82 17.21
CA GLU A 143 1.16 -11.36 18.09
C GLU A 143 -0.20 -11.40 17.38
N SER A 144 -1.29 -11.34 18.16
CA SER A 144 -2.65 -11.25 17.62
C SER A 144 -3.32 -9.93 18.01
N TYR A 145 -4.02 -9.36 17.03
CA TYR A 145 -4.61 -8.03 17.12
C TYR A 145 -6.05 -8.02 16.63
N LYS A 146 -6.78 -7.01 17.07
CA LYS A 146 -8.06 -6.61 16.48
C LYS A 146 -8.17 -5.10 16.38
N PHE A 147 -9.06 -4.63 15.53
CA PHE A 147 -9.45 -3.22 15.45
C PHE A 147 -10.86 -3.06 14.92
N ARG A 148 -11.49 -1.93 15.23
CA ARG A 148 -12.82 -1.55 14.73
C ARG A 148 -12.81 -1.37 13.21
N ALA A 149 -13.70 -2.10 12.55
CA ALA A 149 -13.90 -2.14 11.11
C ALA A 149 -15.36 -1.84 10.70
N ASP A 150 -16.14 -1.23 11.61
CA ASP A 150 -17.49 -0.73 11.38
C ASP A 150 -17.55 0.80 11.22
N ILE A 151 -16.39 1.46 11.22
CA ILE A 151 -16.22 2.90 11.06
C ILE A 151 -15.07 3.19 10.09
N LYS A 152 -15.24 4.19 9.21
CA LYS A 152 -14.22 4.57 8.23
C LYS A 152 -13.13 5.44 8.87
N GLY A 153 -11.87 5.08 8.60
CA GLY A 153 -10.69 5.81 9.06
C GLY A 153 -10.71 6.13 10.56
N ASN A 154 -10.51 7.40 10.91
CA ASN A 154 -10.53 7.85 12.30
C ASN A 154 -11.92 8.15 12.87
N GLY A 155 -13.00 7.84 12.14
CA GLY A 155 -14.36 8.20 12.56
C GLY A 155 -14.61 9.72 12.60
N GLY A 156 -13.69 10.51 12.03
CA GLY A 156 -13.75 11.97 12.04
C GLY A 156 -14.47 12.54 10.82
N LYS A 157 -14.05 13.74 10.43
CA LYS A 157 -14.57 14.46 9.26
C LYS A 157 -13.87 14.00 7.97
N ASP A 158 -14.46 14.32 6.83
CA ASP A 158 -13.97 14.03 5.48
C ASP A 158 -13.58 15.31 4.71
N GLY A 159 -13.17 16.35 5.44
CA GLY A 159 -12.86 17.66 4.87
C GLY A 159 -14.09 18.30 4.23
N LYS A 160 -13.93 18.81 3.01
CA LYS A 160 -15.01 19.37 2.18
C LYS A 160 -15.47 18.38 1.09
N SER A 161 -15.14 17.11 1.22
CA SER A 161 -15.30 16.14 0.14
C SER A 161 -16.72 15.63 -0.10
N LYS A 162 -17.66 15.91 0.81
CA LYS A 162 -19.06 15.42 0.81
C LYS A 162 -19.20 13.89 0.73
N TYR A 163 -18.14 13.17 1.04
CA TYR A 163 -18.11 11.72 1.01
C TYR A 163 -18.97 11.14 2.13
N ILE A 164 -18.88 11.64 3.36
CA ILE A 164 -19.68 11.16 4.50
C ILE A 164 -21.17 11.44 4.27
N GLU A 165 -21.52 12.58 3.67
CA GLU A 165 -22.90 12.90 3.30
C GLU A 165 -23.49 11.84 2.35
N THR A 166 -22.67 11.31 1.44
CA THR A 166 -23.10 10.38 0.39
C THR A 166 -23.01 8.91 0.83
N GLU A 167 -21.89 8.51 1.44
CA GLU A 167 -21.52 7.11 1.71
C GLU A 167 -21.64 6.73 3.20
N GLY A 168 -21.93 7.72 4.06
CA GLY A 168 -21.96 7.57 5.51
C GLY A 168 -20.58 7.34 6.13
N LEU A 169 -20.50 7.51 7.44
CA LEU A 169 -19.27 7.22 8.20
C LEU A 169 -19.15 5.75 8.61
N GLU A 170 -20.29 5.11 8.92
CA GLU A 170 -20.37 3.69 9.26
C GLU A 170 -20.05 2.80 8.05
N ILE A 171 -19.54 1.59 8.32
CA ILE A 171 -19.35 0.54 7.33
C ILE A 171 -20.44 -0.51 7.54
N LYS A 172 -21.30 -0.68 6.54
CA LYS A 172 -22.48 -1.56 6.56
C LYS A 172 -22.29 -2.74 5.62
N ASP A 173 -23.08 -3.79 5.82
CA ASP A 173 -23.12 -4.97 4.95
C ASP A 173 -21.79 -5.71 4.80
N VAL A 174 -20.94 -5.65 5.82
CA VAL A 174 -19.70 -6.44 5.89
C VAL A 174 -20.06 -7.92 5.98
N ALA A 175 -19.53 -8.70 5.05
CA ALA A 175 -19.71 -10.14 5.01
C ALA A 175 -18.48 -10.89 5.53
N TYR A 176 -17.27 -10.40 5.27
CA TYR A 176 -16.00 -10.98 5.70
C TYR A 176 -14.85 -9.97 5.57
N ALA A 177 -13.70 -10.31 6.18
CA ALA A 177 -12.43 -9.62 6.01
C ALA A 177 -11.49 -10.43 5.13
N GLU A 178 -10.54 -9.78 4.47
CA GLU A 178 -9.60 -10.41 3.55
C GLU A 178 -8.26 -9.66 3.54
N LEU A 179 -7.16 -10.40 3.50
CA LEU A 179 -5.84 -9.86 3.18
C LEU A 179 -5.81 -9.57 1.66
N LEU A 180 -5.49 -8.33 1.27
CA LEU A 180 -5.37 -7.92 -0.15
C LEU A 180 -3.94 -8.02 -0.69
N TRP A 181 -2.96 -7.73 0.16
CA TRP A 181 -1.55 -7.96 -0.12
C TRP A 181 -0.75 -7.90 1.18
N GLU A 182 0.37 -8.60 1.19
CA GLU A 182 1.46 -8.38 2.14
C GLU A 182 2.78 -8.30 1.38
N ALA A 183 3.69 -7.47 1.87
CA ALA A 183 4.99 -7.29 1.22
C ALA A 183 6.05 -6.85 2.21
N ARG A 184 7.25 -7.40 2.01
CA ARG A 184 8.48 -6.85 2.59
C ARG A 184 9.09 -5.85 1.60
N ASN A 185 9.97 -5.00 2.13
CA ASN A 185 10.78 -4.10 1.31
C ASN A 185 12.11 -4.76 0.91
N ASP A 186 12.20 -6.10 0.78
CA ASP A 186 13.45 -6.87 0.81
C ASP A 186 14.22 -6.99 -0.52
N GLY A 187 13.72 -6.42 -1.62
CA GLY A 187 14.46 -6.29 -2.88
C GLY A 187 14.77 -7.59 -3.64
N ASP A 188 14.64 -8.73 -2.97
CA ASP A 188 14.60 -10.07 -3.53
C ASP A 188 13.29 -10.78 -3.15
N ARG A 189 12.48 -11.05 -4.18
CA ARG A 189 11.02 -11.31 -4.11
C ARG A 189 10.61 -12.65 -3.53
N THR A 190 11.51 -13.37 -2.87
CA THR A 190 11.25 -14.75 -2.44
C THR A 190 10.58 -14.83 -1.08
N MET A 191 10.44 -13.72 -0.35
CA MET A 191 10.09 -13.73 1.09
C MET A 191 8.90 -12.86 1.53
N SER A 192 8.13 -12.27 0.60
CA SER A 192 6.88 -11.57 0.93
C SER A 192 5.78 -12.55 1.36
N TYR A 193 5.97 -13.18 2.51
CA TYR A 193 5.03 -14.06 3.20
C TYR A 193 5.30 -13.99 4.70
N GLU A 194 4.35 -14.47 5.52
CA GLU A 194 4.45 -14.54 6.98
C GLU A 194 4.51 -13.16 7.69
N ILE A 195 3.93 -12.09 7.11
CA ILE A 195 3.68 -10.84 7.85
C ILE A 195 2.34 -10.97 8.57
N ILE A 196 1.30 -11.39 7.84
CA ILE A 196 0.02 -11.85 8.38
C ILE A 196 0.04 -13.39 8.43
N ASP A 197 -0.36 -13.96 9.56
CA ASP A 197 -0.34 -15.41 9.80
C ASP A 197 -1.78 -15.97 9.82
N GLY A 198 -2.24 -16.31 8.62
CA GLY A 198 -3.55 -16.88 8.34
C GLY A 198 -4.62 -15.85 8.01
N THR A 199 -5.84 -16.35 7.75
CA THR A 199 -6.95 -15.55 7.25
C THR A 199 -7.48 -14.56 8.30
N PRO A 200 -7.59 -13.25 7.98
CA PRO A 200 -8.29 -12.28 8.83
C PRO A 200 -9.76 -12.68 9.03
N SER A 201 -10.26 -12.56 10.25
CA SER A 201 -11.65 -12.86 10.58
C SER A 201 -12.44 -11.59 10.89
N TYR A 202 -13.74 -11.63 10.66
CA TYR A 202 -14.65 -10.54 10.99
C TYR A 202 -15.72 -11.00 11.99
N ASN A 203 -15.93 -10.22 13.05
CA ASN A 203 -16.98 -10.46 14.04
C ASN A 203 -17.36 -9.17 14.78
N GLY A 204 -18.65 -8.91 14.95
CA GLY A 204 -19.13 -7.84 15.83
C GLY A 204 -18.55 -6.44 15.56
N GLY A 205 -18.24 -6.10 14.30
CA GLY A 205 -17.64 -4.82 13.93
C GLY A 205 -16.11 -4.77 14.06
N TYR A 206 -15.45 -5.90 14.36
CA TYR A 206 -14.00 -6.01 14.45
C TYR A 206 -13.43 -6.87 13.32
N ILE A 207 -12.28 -6.45 12.78
CA ILE A 207 -11.32 -7.37 12.15
C ILE A 207 -10.44 -7.93 13.26
N SER A 208 -10.20 -9.24 13.27
CA SER A 208 -9.16 -9.89 14.06
C SER A 208 -8.16 -10.61 13.15
N PHE A 209 -6.87 -10.47 13.43
CA PHE A 209 -5.79 -11.07 12.64
C PHE A 209 -4.61 -11.45 13.53
N SER A 210 -3.73 -12.30 13.00
CA SER A 210 -2.44 -12.64 13.64
C SER A 210 -1.29 -12.22 12.73
N THR A 211 -0.17 -11.87 13.34
CA THR A 211 1.07 -11.56 12.64
C THR A 211 2.01 -12.75 12.69
N GLY A 212 2.77 -12.94 11.62
CA GLY A 212 3.78 -13.99 11.53
C GLY A 212 5.13 -13.55 12.08
N ARG A 213 6.20 -14.21 11.61
CA ARG A 213 7.58 -13.99 12.09
C ARG A 213 8.27 -12.79 11.44
N SER A 214 7.56 -12.03 10.62
CA SER A 214 8.16 -11.13 9.65
C SER A 214 7.64 -9.71 9.80
N GLU A 215 8.56 -8.76 9.88
CA GLU A 215 8.26 -7.35 9.72
C GLU A 215 7.92 -7.02 8.25
N GLY A 216 7.12 -5.99 8.04
CA GLY A 216 6.71 -5.56 6.71
C GLY A 216 5.39 -4.81 6.74
N ASN A 217 4.73 -4.79 5.59
CA ASN A 217 3.46 -4.10 5.42
C ASN A 217 2.41 -5.03 4.85
N ALA A 218 1.16 -4.83 5.25
CA ALA A 218 0.02 -5.54 4.72
C ALA A 218 -1.17 -4.59 4.51
N LEU A 219 -2.12 -5.00 3.67
CA LEU A 219 -3.39 -4.31 3.49
C LEU A 219 -4.53 -5.29 3.70
N ILE A 220 -5.35 -5.04 4.72
CA ILE A 220 -6.54 -5.84 5.02
C ILE A 220 -7.78 -5.02 4.67
N ALA A 221 -8.80 -5.66 4.10
CA ALA A 221 -10.06 -5.03 3.74
C ALA A 221 -11.27 -5.77 4.31
N VAL A 222 -12.37 -5.04 4.49
CA VAL A 222 -13.69 -5.65 4.67
C VAL A 222 -14.46 -5.61 3.35
N LYS A 223 -15.13 -6.73 3.04
CA LYS A 223 -15.89 -6.92 1.80
C LYS A 223 -17.34 -7.25 2.09
N ASN A 224 -18.23 -6.86 1.18
CA ASN A 224 -19.61 -7.32 1.20
C ASN A 224 -19.75 -8.72 0.57
N ALA A 225 -20.96 -9.28 0.61
CA ALA A 225 -21.24 -10.62 0.07
C ALA A 225 -21.07 -10.77 -1.45
N LYS A 226 -20.76 -9.70 -2.18
CA LYS A 226 -20.45 -9.70 -3.63
C LYS A 226 -18.96 -9.53 -3.90
N GLY A 227 -18.11 -9.55 -2.86
CA GLY A 227 -16.67 -9.36 -2.95
C GLY A 227 -16.23 -7.91 -3.17
N LYS A 228 -17.15 -6.92 -3.09
CA LYS A 228 -16.79 -5.50 -3.20
C LYS A 228 -16.13 -5.04 -1.90
N VAL A 229 -14.96 -4.39 -2.02
CA VAL A 229 -14.27 -3.73 -0.91
C VAL A 229 -15.11 -2.54 -0.43
N LEU A 230 -15.31 -2.45 0.87
CA LEU A 230 -16.03 -1.35 1.51
C LEU A 230 -15.06 -0.35 2.16
N TRP A 231 -13.95 -0.86 2.71
CA TRP A 231 -12.84 -0.08 3.24
C TRP A 231 -11.62 -0.99 3.43
N SER A 232 -10.43 -0.40 3.57
CA SER A 232 -9.17 -1.11 3.77
C SER A 232 -8.24 -0.35 4.71
N TRP A 233 -7.37 -1.09 5.40
CA TRP A 233 -6.45 -0.62 6.43
C TRP A 233 -5.04 -1.13 6.18
N HIS A 234 -4.06 -0.24 6.31
CA HIS A 234 -2.64 -0.55 6.28
C HIS A 234 -2.20 -1.12 7.63
N ILE A 235 -1.60 -2.30 7.63
CA ILE A 235 -0.97 -2.89 8.79
C ILE A 235 0.54 -2.75 8.63
N TRP A 236 1.16 -2.00 9.54
CA TRP A 236 2.61 -1.80 9.58
C TRP A 236 3.19 -2.67 10.70
N VAL A 237 3.81 -3.79 10.32
CA VAL A 237 4.39 -4.74 11.27
C VAL A 237 5.87 -4.40 11.48
N THR A 238 6.22 -3.95 12.68
CA THR A 238 7.59 -3.71 13.08
C THR A 238 7.78 -3.95 14.58
N ASP A 239 8.90 -4.58 14.94
CA ASP A 239 9.28 -4.85 16.33
C ASP A 239 10.06 -3.69 16.94
N ASN A 240 10.65 -2.84 16.08
CA ASN A 240 11.31 -1.62 16.49
C ASN A 240 10.28 -0.57 16.90
N GLU A 241 10.57 0.17 17.96
CA GLU A 241 9.74 1.31 18.35
C GLU A 241 9.76 2.38 17.26
N VAL A 242 8.57 2.93 16.98
CA VAL A 242 8.38 4.10 16.11
C VAL A 242 8.26 5.32 17.02
N THR A 243 9.26 6.20 16.98
CA THR A 243 9.35 7.38 17.84
C THR A 243 9.07 8.66 17.07
N ALA A 244 8.86 9.76 17.78
CA ALA A 244 8.78 11.09 17.20
C ALA A 244 9.56 12.12 18.02
N HIS A 245 10.11 13.12 17.35
CA HIS A 245 10.89 14.21 17.93
C HIS A 245 10.55 15.55 17.30
N ASP A 246 10.99 16.63 17.94
CA ASP A 246 10.71 18.00 17.48
C ASP A 246 11.31 18.26 16.10
N HIS A 247 10.46 18.64 15.16
CA HIS A 247 10.84 19.08 13.82
C HIS A 247 10.98 20.60 13.79
N ILE A 248 12.16 21.08 13.45
CA ILE A 248 12.47 22.52 13.36
C ILE A 248 12.20 23.01 11.93
N GLY A 249 11.30 23.97 11.81
CA GLY A 249 10.92 24.55 10.53
C GLY A 249 11.96 25.52 9.96
N PRO A 250 11.71 26.07 8.76
CA PRO A 250 12.62 27.03 8.12
C PRO A 250 12.92 28.29 8.95
N GLU A 251 11.99 28.69 9.83
CA GLU A 251 12.12 29.87 10.69
C GLU A 251 12.82 29.57 12.04
N GLY A 252 13.28 28.34 12.26
CA GLY A 252 14.04 27.94 13.45
C GLY A 252 13.20 27.60 14.68
N ASN A 253 11.87 27.57 14.55
CA ASN A 253 10.95 27.13 15.60
C ASN A 253 10.52 25.67 15.42
N VAL A 254 10.13 25.01 16.51
CA VAL A 254 9.43 23.71 16.47
C VAL A 254 8.09 23.93 15.78
N ILE A 255 7.81 23.17 14.71
CA ILE A 255 6.56 23.24 13.94
C ILE A 255 5.73 21.96 14.01
N ALA A 256 6.33 20.84 14.38
CA ALA A 256 5.66 19.56 14.56
C ALA A 256 6.52 18.61 15.40
N GLN A 257 5.95 17.50 15.87
CA GLN A 257 6.72 16.33 16.30
C GLN A 257 6.64 15.27 15.20
N ILE A 258 7.75 15.03 14.50
CA ILE A 258 7.80 14.17 13.31
C ILE A 258 8.26 12.76 13.66
N MET A 259 7.71 11.74 12.98
CA MET A 259 8.20 10.37 13.07
C MET A 259 9.68 10.27 12.65
N ASP A 260 10.40 9.37 13.29
CA ASP A 260 11.82 9.09 13.01
C ASP A 260 12.07 8.45 11.63
N ARG A 261 11.02 7.91 11.00
CA ARG A 261 11.05 7.24 9.69
C ARG A 261 9.76 7.43 8.90
N ASN A 262 9.80 7.04 7.62
CA ASN A 262 8.63 7.11 6.74
C ASN A 262 7.55 6.11 7.17
N LEU A 263 6.29 6.42 6.88
CA LEU A 263 5.16 5.53 7.17
C LEU A 263 5.34 4.19 6.46
N GLY A 264 5.37 3.09 7.24
CA GLY A 264 5.62 1.73 6.75
C GLY A 264 7.09 1.35 6.57
N ALA A 265 8.05 2.21 6.93
CA ALA A 265 9.48 1.90 6.86
C ALA A 265 9.93 1.10 8.09
N LEU A 266 10.88 0.17 7.94
CA LEU A 266 11.37 -0.61 9.08
C LEU A 266 12.57 0.07 9.78
N ASN A 267 13.23 1.00 9.09
CA ASN A 267 14.30 1.83 9.65
C ASN A 267 14.39 3.18 8.90
N ASN A 268 15.44 3.96 9.17
CA ASN A 268 15.79 5.17 8.41
C ASN A 268 17.28 5.17 7.99
N THR A 269 17.87 3.98 7.80
CA THR A 269 19.28 3.83 7.47
C THR A 269 19.51 4.21 6.00
N PRO A 270 20.43 5.14 5.65
CA PRO A 270 20.72 5.48 4.26
C PRO A 270 21.09 4.24 3.44
N MET A 271 20.70 4.23 2.15
CA MET A 271 20.91 3.10 1.22
C MET A 271 20.23 1.76 1.57
N ASP A 272 19.56 1.64 2.72
CA ASP A 272 18.77 0.46 3.06
C ASP A 272 17.36 0.56 2.46
N ILE A 273 16.97 -0.44 1.68
CA ILE A 273 15.62 -0.55 1.09
C ILE A 273 14.49 -0.51 2.13
N ASN A 274 14.78 -0.92 3.37
CA ASN A 274 13.84 -0.86 4.48
C ASN A 274 13.50 0.56 4.95
N ASN A 275 14.22 1.59 4.50
CA ASN A 275 13.94 2.99 4.84
C ASN A 275 12.81 3.63 4.00
N ARG A 276 12.33 2.94 2.96
CA ARG A 276 11.44 3.54 1.95
C ARG A 276 10.09 3.93 2.51
N GLY A 277 9.50 3.03 3.28
CA GLY A 277 8.10 3.07 3.64
C GLY A 277 7.19 2.82 2.44
N MET A 278 5.96 3.30 2.52
CA MET A 278 4.96 3.16 1.47
C MET A 278 4.81 4.45 0.66
N ILE A 279 4.31 4.31 -0.58
CA ILE A 279 3.95 5.43 -1.45
C ILE A 279 2.45 5.66 -1.36
N TYR A 280 2.02 6.92 -1.21
CA TYR A 280 0.61 7.29 -1.18
C TYR A 280 0.29 8.23 -2.33
N GLN A 281 -0.86 8.06 -2.97
CA GLN A 281 -1.43 9.11 -3.82
C GLN A 281 -2.01 10.21 -2.94
N MET A 282 -1.74 11.47 -3.28
CA MET A 282 -2.19 12.61 -2.48
C MET A 282 -3.69 12.57 -2.18
N GLY A 283 -4.06 12.66 -0.90
CA GLY A 283 -5.45 12.60 -0.42
C GLY A 283 -6.03 11.20 -0.26
N ARG A 284 -5.27 10.12 -0.51
CA ARG A 284 -5.72 8.73 -0.33
C ARG A 284 -5.12 8.06 0.90
N LYS A 285 -5.92 7.25 1.57
CA LYS A 285 -5.46 6.39 2.67
C LYS A 285 -4.65 5.16 2.21
N ASP A 286 -4.80 4.76 0.95
CA ASP A 286 -4.33 3.46 0.47
C ASP A 286 -2.84 3.49 0.10
N PRO A 287 -2.01 2.63 0.71
CA PRO A 287 -0.59 2.52 0.37
C PRO A 287 -0.34 1.75 -0.93
N PHE A 288 0.68 2.18 -1.67
CA PHE A 288 1.27 1.51 -2.81
C PHE A 288 2.72 1.12 -2.51
N ILE A 289 3.13 -0.06 -2.98
CA ILE A 289 4.46 -0.60 -2.71
C ILE A 289 5.51 0.15 -3.56
N PRO A 290 6.62 0.63 -2.96
CA PRO A 290 7.69 1.27 -3.72
C PRO A 290 8.42 0.27 -4.63
N SER A 291 9.32 0.77 -5.48
CA SER A 291 10.19 -0.10 -6.27
C SER A 291 10.90 -1.13 -5.39
N ARG A 292 11.12 -2.33 -5.92
CA ARG A 292 11.93 -3.36 -5.28
C ARG A 292 13.43 -3.25 -5.59
N SER A 293 13.85 -2.38 -6.49
CA SER A 293 15.26 -2.32 -6.86
C SER A 293 16.09 -1.84 -5.67
N PRO A 294 17.32 -2.36 -5.44
CA PRO A 294 18.24 -1.76 -4.48
C PRO A 294 18.46 -0.27 -4.78
N TYR A 295 18.88 0.49 -3.77
CA TYR A 295 19.35 1.86 -4.03
C TYR A 295 20.58 1.82 -4.94
N ALA A 296 20.62 2.73 -5.91
CA ALA A 296 21.77 2.93 -6.77
C ALA A 296 22.53 4.16 -6.27
N ASP A 297 23.73 3.97 -5.70
CA ASP A 297 24.53 5.08 -5.19
C ASP A 297 25.05 5.94 -6.34
N TYR A 298 24.87 7.25 -6.21
CA TYR A 298 25.29 8.24 -7.20
C TYR A 298 26.16 9.36 -6.61
N SER A 299 26.56 9.24 -5.34
CA SER A 299 27.27 10.28 -4.58
C SER A 299 28.62 10.71 -5.20
N GLY A 300 29.16 9.92 -6.14
CA GLY A 300 30.37 10.26 -6.91
C GLY A 300 30.16 11.08 -8.20
N ILE A 301 28.91 11.42 -8.57
CA ILE A 301 28.60 12.12 -9.84
C ILE A 301 28.34 13.61 -9.57
N THR A 302 29.27 14.48 -9.99
CA THR A 302 29.29 15.90 -9.56
C THR A 302 28.97 16.94 -10.64
N ASP A 303 28.79 16.56 -11.92
CA ASP A 303 28.53 17.52 -13.02
C ASP A 303 27.18 17.32 -13.73
N TYR A 304 26.73 18.37 -14.44
CA TYR A 304 25.40 18.43 -15.04
C TYR A 304 25.19 17.40 -16.16
N GLU A 305 26.19 17.15 -17.00
CA GLU A 305 26.08 16.20 -18.12
C GLU A 305 25.97 14.76 -17.62
N ASN A 306 26.63 14.40 -16.51
CA ASN A 306 26.46 13.10 -15.87
C ASN A 306 25.25 13.04 -14.92
N SER A 307 24.75 14.19 -14.44
CA SER A 307 23.53 14.28 -13.62
C SER A 307 22.22 13.98 -14.38
N LYS A 308 22.23 14.09 -15.71
CA LYS A 308 21.09 13.66 -16.55
C LYS A 308 20.85 12.15 -16.41
N ASP A 309 21.93 11.38 -16.29
CA ASP A 309 21.89 9.95 -16.00
C ASP A 309 21.52 9.66 -14.53
N TYR A 310 21.94 10.52 -13.61
CA TYR A 310 21.59 10.46 -12.17
C TYR A 310 20.08 10.51 -11.92
N CYS A 311 19.39 11.40 -12.65
CA CYS A 311 17.94 11.55 -12.57
C CYS A 311 17.20 10.66 -13.57
N SER A 312 17.94 9.84 -14.34
CA SER A 312 17.34 8.99 -15.34
C SER A 312 16.68 7.79 -14.67
N ASN A 313 15.44 7.55 -15.07
CA ASN A 313 14.61 6.47 -14.61
C ASN A 313 15.05 5.15 -15.25
N LYS A 314 16.29 4.71 -14.97
CA LYS A 314 16.84 3.54 -15.65
C LYS A 314 16.06 2.28 -15.24
N PRO A 315 15.64 1.45 -16.21
CA PRO A 315 14.87 0.23 -15.96
C PRO A 315 15.50 -0.71 -14.92
N GLU A 316 16.83 -0.84 -14.93
CA GLU A 316 17.57 -1.70 -14.00
C GLU A 316 17.41 -1.29 -12.53
N TRP A 317 17.17 0.00 -12.27
CA TRP A 317 17.07 0.60 -10.93
C TRP A 317 15.62 0.92 -10.52
N ASN A 318 14.67 0.70 -11.43
CA ASN A 318 13.26 1.03 -11.25
C ASN A 318 12.39 -0.16 -11.64
N LYS A 319 12.57 -1.27 -10.91
CA LYS A 319 11.76 -2.46 -11.13
C LYS A 319 10.39 -2.28 -10.49
N PRO A 320 9.28 -2.51 -11.24
CA PRO A 320 7.95 -2.56 -10.67
C PRO A 320 7.89 -3.50 -9.47
N ASN A 321 7.16 -3.10 -8.44
CA ASN A 321 6.78 -3.99 -7.36
C ASN A 321 5.27 -4.28 -7.48
N THR A 322 4.95 -5.55 -7.65
CA THR A 322 3.58 -6.06 -7.80
C THR A 322 3.38 -7.25 -6.86
N GLU A 323 4.13 -7.29 -5.76
CA GLU A 323 4.02 -8.34 -4.77
C GLU A 323 2.67 -8.26 -4.07
N VAL A 324 2.12 -9.43 -3.81
CA VAL A 324 0.87 -9.59 -3.07
C VAL A 324 1.04 -10.57 -1.91
N GLY A 325 2.24 -11.14 -1.74
CA GLY A 325 2.48 -12.36 -0.98
C GLY A 325 1.59 -13.46 -1.54
N ASP A 326 0.50 -13.76 -0.86
CA ASP A 326 -0.68 -14.36 -1.48
C ASP A 326 -2.01 -13.87 -0.88
N GLY A 327 -2.06 -12.58 -0.54
CA GLY A 327 -3.29 -11.83 -0.30
C GLY A 327 -4.17 -11.59 -1.54
N THR A 328 -4.04 -12.37 -2.61
CA THR A 328 -4.85 -12.44 -3.86
C THR A 328 -5.30 -11.14 -4.57
N GLY A 329 -4.88 -9.96 -4.12
CA GLY A 329 -5.21 -8.68 -4.74
C GLY A 329 -4.57 -8.50 -6.13
N GLU A 330 -5.05 -7.52 -6.88
CA GLU A 330 -4.54 -7.19 -8.21
C GLU A 330 -4.09 -5.73 -8.26
N TRP A 331 -2.81 -5.53 -8.60
CA TRP A 331 -2.26 -4.19 -8.82
C TRP A 331 -2.70 -3.64 -10.16
N GLU A 332 -3.40 -2.50 -10.13
CA GLU A 332 -3.88 -1.81 -11.33
C GLU A 332 -3.15 -0.47 -11.46
N ILE A 333 -1.88 -0.54 -11.88
CA ILE A 333 -0.99 0.60 -11.99
C ILE A 333 -0.56 0.78 -13.46
N ASP A 334 -1.36 1.52 -14.22
CA ASP A 334 -1.18 1.75 -15.66
C ASP A 334 -1.87 3.07 -16.05
N SER A 335 -1.30 3.76 -17.04
CA SER A 335 -1.85 4.98 -17.63
C SER A 335 -3.30 4.86 -18.18
N LYS A 336 -3.79 3.64 -18.41
CA LYS A 336 -5.17 3.37 -18.86
C LYS A 336 -6.21 3.52 -17.74
N PHE A 337 -5.82 3.40 -16.48
CA PHE A 337 -6.74 3.48 -15.34
C PHE A 337 -7.04 4.93 -14.97
N LYS A 338 -7.74 5.61 -15.88
CA LYS A 338 -8.15 6.99 -15.70
C LYS A 338 -9.25 7.11 -14.67
N ALA A 339 -9.16 8.12 -13.81
CA ALA A 339 -10.27 8.61 -13.03
C ALA A 339 -11.44 8.96 -13.97
N LYS A 340 -12.67 8.83 -13.47
CA LYS A 340 -13.85 9.29 -14.21
C LYS A 340 -13.87 10.81 -14.18
N ALA A 341 -14.17 11.43 -15.33
CA ALA A 341 -14.45 12.86 -15.38
C ALA A 341 -15.67 13.17 -14.49
N SER A 342 -15.40 13.77 -13.34
CA SER A 342 -16.40 14.18 -12.37
C SER A 342 -16.17 15.64 -12.02
N PHE A 343 -17.25 16.42 -11.96
CA PHE A 343 -17.21 17.87 -11.76
C PHE A 343 -17.83 18.28 -10.42
N ALA A 344 -18.18 17.31 -9.57
CA ALA A 344 -18.78 17.54 -8.26
C ALA A 344 -18.33 16.47 -7.25
N ALA A 345 -18.31 16.88 -5.98
CA ALA A 345 -18.09 16.02 -4.82
C ALA A 345 -19.21 14.97 -4.70
N PRO A 346 -18.90 13.71 -4.28
CA PRO A 346 -17.61 13.22 -3.77
C PRO A 346 -16.63 12.69 -4.84
N GLY A 347 -16.83 13.04 -6.11
CA GLY A 347 -15.87 12.74 -7.17
C GLY A 347 -15.56 11.24 -7.31
N ASN A 348 -14.27 10.92 -7.39
CA ASN A 348 -13.78 9.55 -7.51
C ASN A 348 -13.47 8.88 -6.15
N ILE A 349 -13.75 9.51 -5.00
CA ILE A 349 -13.43 8.92 -3.68
C ILE A 349 -14.14 7.58 -3.44
N PRO A 350 -15.44 7.41 -3.73
CA PRO A 350 -16.10 6.11 -3.56
C PRO A 350 -15.42 5.01 -4.38
N PHE A 351 -15.04 5.33 -5.63
CA PHE A 351 -14.34 4.41 -6.51
C PHE A 351 -12.93 4.09 -6.01
N ALA A 352 -12.16 5.10 -5.59
CA ALA A 352 -10.82 4.90 -5.02
C ALA A 352 -10.86 4.02 -3.76
N SER A 353 -11.86 4.22 -2.89
CA SER A 353 -12.04 3.44 -1.66
C SER A 353 -12.40 1.98 -1.93
N GLU A 354 -13.16 1.71 -3.01
CA GLU A 354 -13.49 0.36 -3.49
C GLU A 354 -12.31 -0.31 -4.22
N HIS A 355 -11.35 0.48 -4.74
CA HIS A 355 -10.20 0.00 -5.51
C HIS A 355 -8.87 0.46 -4.89
N PRO A 356 -8.50 -0.04 -3.70
CA PRO A 356 -7.33 0.43 -2.97
C PRO A 356 -6.00 0.14 -3.70
N MET A 357 -5.96 -0.87 -4.57
CA MET A 357 -4.76 -1.27 -5.34
C MET A 357 -4.71 -0.67 -6.75
N ARG A 358 -5.65 0.22 -7.11
CA ARG A 358 -5.66 0.91 -8.40
C ARG A 358 -5.07 2.30 -8.26
N PHE A 359 -4.05 2.60 -9.04
CA PHE A 359 -3.53 3.96 -9.16
C PHE A 359 -4.38 4.73 -10.18
N LEU A 360 -5.02 5.82 -9.74
CA LEU A 360 -5.85 6.63 -10.61
C LEU A 360 -5.02 7.74 -11.26
N VAL A 361 -5.01 7.78 -12.59
CA VAL A 361 -4.45 8.92 -13.34
C VAL A 361 -5.57 9.91 -13.71
N GLY A 362 -5.22 11.19 -13.89
CA GLY A 362 -6.20 12.21 -14.25
C GLY A 362 -6.87 11.92 -15.59
N TYR A 363 -8.16 12.26 -15.71
CA TYR A 363 -8.89 12.09 -16.96
C TYR A 363 -8.36 13.04 -18.05
N PHE A 364 -8.30 14.33 -17.70
CA PHE A 364 -7.70 15.37 -18.52
C PHE A 364 -6.25 15.61 -18.10
N SER A 365 -5.39 15.83 -19.10
CA SER A 365 -4.00 16.23 -18.87
C SER A 365 -3.86 17.67 -18.37
N THR A 366 -4.95 18.44 -18.25
CA THR A 366 -4.92 19.86 -17.89
C THR A 366 -5.26 20.12 -16.43
N SER A 367 -6.03 19.24 -15.78
CA SER A 367 -6.40 19.34 -14.35
C SER A 367 -5.45 18.56 -13.45
N TYR A 368 -4.82 17.49 -13.94
CA TYR A 368 -3.96 16.57 -13.18
C TYR A 368 -4.52 16.25 -11.76
N SER A 369 -5.80 15.92 -11.65
CA SER A 369 -6.40 15.39 -10.41
C SER A 369 -7.04 14.02 -10.66
N TRP A 370 -6.91 13.11 -9.68
CA TRP A 370 -7.67 11.86 -9.66
C TRP A 370 -9.05 12.03 -9.00
N TYR A 371 -9.26 13.10 -8.23
CA TYR A 371 -10.43 13.30 -7.38
C TYR A 371 -11.61 13.90 -8.17
N ILE A 372 -11.50 15.16 -8.60
CA ILE A 372 -12.52 15.94 -9.33
C ILE A 372 -11.83 16.85 -10.35
N ASP A 373 -12.44 17.01 -11.52
CA ASP A 373 -12.06 17.91 -12.60
C ASP A 373 -12.79 19.26 -12.51
N SER A 374 -12.77 19.92 -11.34
CA SER A 374 -13.42 21.22 -11.12
C SER A 374 -12.42 22.24 -10.59
N SER A 375 -12.68 23.51 -10.88
CA SER A 375 -11.92 24.67 -10.41
C SER A 375 -12.66 25.45 -9.32
N ASP A 376 -13.69 24.88 -8.72
CA ASP A 376 -14.41 25.50 -7.60
C ASP A 376 -13.62 25.38 -6.30
N GLU A 377 -13.86 26.30 -5.36
CA GLU A 377 -13.11 26.38 -4.08
C GLU A 377 -13.04 25.04 -3.35
N ASP A 378 -14.17 24.37 -3.16
CA ASP A 378 -14.25 23.08 -2.46
C ASP A 378 -13.55 21.93 -3.22
N SER A 379 -13.35 22.07 -4.53
CA SER A 379 -12.64 21.06 -5.35
C SER A 379 -11.13 21.31 -5.39
N VAL A 380 -10.71 22.57 -5.22
CA VAL A 380 -9.30 22.98 -5.16
C VAL A 380 -8.73 22.77 -3.77
N GLN A 381 -9.56 22.89 -2.74
CA GLN A 381 -9.19 22.71 -1.34
C GLN A 381 -10.11 21.71 -0.62
N PRO A 382 -10.15 20.44 -1.07
CA PRO A 382 -11.04 19.44 -0.50
C PRO A 382 -10.69 19.08 0.94
N GLY A 383 -9.48 19.38 1.41
CA GLY A 383 -9.02 19.03 2.76
C GLY A 383 -9.08 17.53 2.99
N LEU A 384 -8.78 16.71 1.98
CA LEU A 384 -8.78 15.24 2.12
C LEU A 384 -7.77 14.81 3.17
N TRP A 385 -6.63 15.49 3.23
CA TRP A 385 -5.76 15.56 4.38
C TRP A 385 -5.79 16.99 4.90
N GLY A 386 -5.96 17.19 6.21
CA GLY A 386 -6.20 18.51 6.78
C GLY A 386 -5.22 18.91 7.87
N GLU A 387 -5.49 20.07 8.49
CA GLU A 387 -4.87 20.41 9.78
C GLU A 387 -5.32 19.44 10.86
N GLU A 388 -6.62 19.10 10.88
CA GLU A 388 -7.16 17.97 11.65
C GLU A 388 -7.03 16.67 10.84
N LYS A 389 -6.83 15.56 11.55
CA LYS A 389 -6.82 14.24 10.93
C LYS A 389 -8.21 13.89 10.40
N THR A 390 -8.28 13.48 9.14
CA THR A 390 -9.53 13.10 8.46
C THR A 390 -9.66 11.59 8.34
N ILE A 391 -10.82 11.14 7.86
CA ILE A 391 -11.03 9.73 7.52
C ILE A 391 -10.15 9.22 6.37
N PHE A 392 -9.45 10.09 5.63
CA PHE A 392 -8.55 9.68 4.53
C PHE A 392 -7.07 9.79 4.89
N ASP A 393 -6.76 10.28 6.09
CA ASP A 393 -5.39 10.37 6.57
C ASP A 393 -4.81 8.95 6.76
N PRO A 394 -3.67 8.61 6.11
CA PRO A 394 -3.09 7.27 6.19
C PRO A 394 -2.37 6.99 7.51
N CYS A 395 -2.14 7.97 8.38
CA CYS A 395 -1.30 7.80 9.56
C CYS A 395 -1.98 7.02 10.70
N PRO A 396 -1.19 6.31 11.53
CA PRO A 396 -1.70 5.53 12.66
C PRO A 396 -2.29 6.40 13.77
N PRO A 397 -3.01 5.83 14.77
CA PRO A 397 -3.59 6.60 15.87
C PRO A 397 -2.55 7.50 16.56
N GLY A 398 -2.93 8.75 16.84
CA GLY A 398 -2.04 9.76 17.45
C GLY A 398 -1.12 10.48 16.46
N TYR A 399 -1.18 10.13 15.17
CA TYR A 399 -0.39 10.74 14.09
C TYR A 399 -1.24 11.15 12.89
N LYS A 400 -0.80 12.18 12.16
CA LYS A 400 -1.44 12.70 10.93
C LYS A 400 -0.42 13.09 9.87
N VAL A 401 -0.89 13.32 8.66
CA VAL A 401 -0.07 13.84 7.56
C VAL A 401 0.51 15.21 7.96
N PRO A 402 1.80 15.48 7.65
CA PRO A 402 2.42 16.76 7.98
C PRO A 402 1.73 17.95 7.33
N GLY A 403 1.54 19.02 8.10
CA GLY A 403 0.88 20.24 7.64
C GLY A 403 1.85 21.36 7.24
N LYS A 404 1.56 22.56 7.77
CA LYS A 404 2.21 23.83 7.40
C LYS A 404 3.73 23.77 7.35
N ASN A 405 4.28 24.25 6.23
CA ASN A 405 5.66 24.69 6.04
C ASN A 405 6.75 23.70 6.53
N MET A 406 6.47 22.40 6.49
CA MET A 406 7.32 21.34 7.05
C MET A 406 8.73 21.36 6.47
N TRP A 407 8.86 21.62 5.18
CA TRP A 407 10.12 21.55 4.43
C TRP A 407 10.40 22.78 3.57
N GLY A 408 9.78 23.90 3.92
CA GLY A 408 9.88 25.16 3.20
C GLY A 408 8.71 26.07 3.53
N LYS A 409 8.74 27.32 3.07
CA LYS A 409 7.64 28.27 3.30
C LYS A 409 6.71 28.26 2.09
N ALA A 410 5.42 28.04 2.31
CA ALA A 410 4.45 28.23 1.23
C ALA A 410 4.48 29.69 0.74
N VAL A 411 4.59 29.89 -0.57
CA VAL A 411 4.65 31.20 -1.23
C VAL A 411 3.78 31.17 -2.48
N GLY A 412 2.57 31.74 -2.41
CA GLY A 412 1.70 31.89 -3.58
C GLY A 412 1.61 30.64 -4.47
N ASP A 413 1.91 30.79 -5.76
CA ASP A 413 2.02 29.70 -6.75
C ASP A 413 3.47 29.19 -6.96
N GLU A 414 4.40 29.57 -6.11
CA GLU A 414 5.83 29.49 -6.41
C GLU A 414 6.52 28.28 -5.78
N SER A 415 7.44 27.71 -6.55
CA SER A 415 8.43 26.72 -6.11
C SER A 415 9.62 27.46 -5.48
N ILE A 416 9.98 27.14 -4.24
CA ILE A 416 11.19 27.66 -3.60
C ILE A 416 12.31 26.64 -3.75
N LYS A 417 13.47 27.08 -4.27
CA LYS A 417 14.70 26.28 -4.20
C LYS A 417 15.18 26.17 -2.75
N THR A 418 15.15 24.97 -2.19
CA THR A 418 15.57 24.66 -0.82
C THR A 418 16.86 23.84 -0.76
N GLY A 419 17.39 23.44 -1.93
CA GLY A 419 18.68 22.78 -2.09
C GLY A 419 19.17 22.83 -3.54
N GLY A 420 20.49 22.70 -3.71
CA GLY A 420 21.18 22.71 -5.00
C GLY A 420 21.90 21.41 -5.35
N LYS A 421 22.76 21.53 -6.36
CA LYS A 421 23.60 20.45 -6.91
C LYS A 421 24.84 20.26 -6.04
N HIS A 422 25.52 19.12 -6.19
CA HIS A 422 26.66 18.76 -5.34
C HIS A 422 27.74 19.85 -5.23
N GLY A 423 28.07 20.53 -6.34
CA GLY A 423 29.07 21.61 -6.36
C GLY A 423 28.63 22.92 -5.70
N ASP A 424 27.37 23.04 -5.28
CA ASP A 424 26.90 24.22 -4.55
C ASP A 424 27.21 24.14 -3.04
N TYR A 425 27.70 23.00 -2.53
CA TYR A 425 27.96 22.77 -1.10
C TYR A 425 29.44 22.74 -0.79
N ASP A 426 29.80 23.09 0.44
CA ASP A 426 31.16 22.92 0.96
C ASP A 426 31.53 21.43 1.15
N GLU A 427 32.77 21.18 1.59
CA GLU A 427 33.27 19.81 1.81
C GLU A 427 32.41 19.00 2.81
N THR A 428 31.81 19.67 3.80
CA THR A 428 30.92 19.06 4.80
C THR A 428 29.53 18.73 4.25
N GLY A 429 29.20 19.20 3.04
CA GLY A 429 27.89 19.03 2.41
C GLY A 429 26.88 20.08 2.83
N VAL A 430 27.33 21.22 3.35
CA VAL A 430 26.48 22.32 3.81
C VAL A 430 26.57 23.52 2.85
N ASN A 431 25.44 24.21 2.68
CA ASN A 431 25.38 25.52 2.07
C ASN A 431 24.39 26.37 2.90
N ASN A 432 24.82 27.52 3.41
CA ASN A 432 24.03 28.38 4.30
C ASN A 432 22.72 28.88 3.68
N GLU A 433 22.63 28.98 2.35
CA GLU A 433 21.43 29.39 1.62
C GLU A 433 20.36 28.30 1.55
N PHE A 434 20.73 27.02 1.74
CA PHE A 434 19.84 25.89 1.58
C PHE A 434 19.42 25.26 2.91
N LEU A 435 18.21 24.69 2.93
CA LEU A 435 17.65 24.00 4.10
C LEU A 435 18.02 22.51 4.11
N TRP A 436 18.30 21.97 2.92
CA TRP A 436 18.75 20.61 2.72
C TRP A 436 20.28 20.56 2.58
N ASN A 437 20.90 19.56 3.18
CA ASN A 437 22.29 19.23 2.89
C ASN A 437 22.45 18.68 1.47
N ARG A 438 23.69 18.62 1.00
CA ARG A 438 24.08 17.87 -0.19
C ARG A 438 23.48 16.47 -0.14
N GLU A 439 23.04 15.99 -1.29
CA GLU A 439 22.60 14.59 -1.39
C GLU A 439 23.73 13.66 -0.97
N ASN A 440 23.37 12.62 -0.21
CA ASN A 440 24.27 11.57 0.19
C ASN A 440 23.46 10.31 0.53
N GLY A 441 23.92 9.13 0.12
CA GLY A 441 23.27 7.86 0.46
C GLY A 441 21.86 7.72 -0.12
N CYS A 442 21.63 8.26 -1.32
CA CYS A 442 20.34 8.30 -2.00
C CYS A 442 19.27 9.03 -1.19
N GLY A 443 19.62 10.17 -0.61
CA GLY A 443 18.73 10.97 0.21
C GLY A 443 19.33 12.30 0.59
N ARG A 444 18.58 13.09 1.35
CA ARG A 444 19.03 14.38 1.86
C ARG A 444 18.75 14.48 3.35
N VAL A 445 19.60 15.22 4.04
CA VAL A 445 19.43 15.52 5.46
C VAL A 445 18.80 16.90 5.60
N TRP A 446 17.73 17.01 6.39
CA TRP A 446 17.17 18.29 6.79
C TRP A 446 18.10 18.94 7.81
N ARG A 447 18.68 20.10 7.47
CA ARG A 447 19.78 20.68 8.26
C ARG A 447 19.35 21.08 9.68
N GLN A 448 18.09 21.46 9.86
CA GLN A 448 17.64 22.01 11.15
C GLN A 448 17.54 20.95 12.25
N THR A 449 17.34 19.68 11.89
CA THR A 449 17.14 18.58 12.85
C THR A 449 18.09 17.40 12.65
N GLY A 450 18.75 17.31 11.49
CA GLY A 450 19.59 16.17 11.15
C GLY A 450 18.82 14.98 10.60
N ASP A 451 17.51 15.12 10.35
CA ASP A 451 16.68 14.04 9.83
C ASP A 451 17.07 13.65 8.40
N PHE A 452 17.36 12.36 8.20
CA PHE A 452 17.59 11.82 6.86
C PHE A 452 16.27 11.50 6.16
N TYR A 453 16.17 11.84 4.89
CA TYR A 453 15.02 11.60 4.03
C TYR A 453 15.47 10.85 2.76
N PRO A 454 15.14 9.55 2.63
CA PRO A 454 15.52 8.77 1.46
C PRO A 454 14.79 9.22 0.19
N MET A 455 15.46 9.06 -0.95
CA MET A 455 14.88 9.19 -2.29
C MET A 455 14.19 7.88 -2.69
N ALA A 456 13.13 7.54 -1.96
CA ALA A 456 12.41 6.29 -2.11
C ALA A 456 11.57 6.19 -3.40
N GLY A 457 11.51 7.26 -4.19
CA GLY A 457 10.82 7.28 -5.48
C GLY A 457 9.43 7.90 -5.41
N ASN A 458 8.63 7.64 -6.43
CA ASN A 458 7.21 7.92 -6.54
C ASN A 458 6.57 6.84 -7.41
N ILE A 459 5.29 6.96 -7.76
CA ILE A 459 4.66 6.13 -8.78
C ILE A 459 4.17 7.04 -9.90
N TYR A 460 4.64 6.76 -11.12
CA TYR A 460 4.27 7.50 -12.31
C TYR A 460 3.86 6.55 -13.45
N PRO A 461 2.57 6.23 -13.60
CA PRO A 461 2.11 5.42 -14.73
C PRO A 461 2.15 6.26 -16.01
N SER A 462 2.94 5.85 -17.00
CA SER A 462 3.08 6.55 -18.28
C SER A 462 2.94 5.60 -19.46
N SER A 463 2.27 6.07 -20.52
CA SER A 463 2.20 5.36 -21.80
C SER A 463 3.52 5.40 -22.58
N TYR A 464 4.45 6.27 -22.18
CA TYR A 464 5.77 6.42 -22.79
C TYR A 464 6.86 5.59 -22.10
N SER A 465 6.48 4.69 -21.20
CA SER A 465 7.42 3.85 -20.46
C SER A 465 7.97 2.71 -21.33
N PRO A 466 9.28 2.38 -21.27
CA PRO A 466 9.80 1.13 -21.79
C PRO A 466 9.00 -0.07 -21.27
N ALA A 467 8.91 -1.10 -22.09
CA ALA A 467 8.26 -2.35 -21.71
C ALA A 467 8.85 -2.89 -20.39
N GLY A 468 7.98 -3.27 -19.44
CA GLY A 468 8.38 -3.81 -18.14
C GLY A 468 8.80 -2.78 -17.09
N THR A 469 8.65 -1.48 -17.36
CA THR A 469 9.05 -0.39 -16.44
C THR A 469 7.88 0.44 -15.90
N THR A 470 6.65 0.11 -16.27
CA THR A 470 5.43 0.69 -15.68
C THR A 470 5.00 -0.13 -14.45
N PRO A 471 4.71 0.51 -13.30
CA PRO A 471 4.91 1.93 -13.01
C PRO A 471 6.39 2.31 -12.94
N TYR A 472 6.68 3.53 -13.42
CA TYR A 472 7.96 4.16 -13.19
C TYR A 472 8.06 4.67 -11.78
N ASN A 473 9.20 4.41 -11.13
CA ASN A 473 9.33 4.68 -9.71
C ASN A 473 10.37 5.73 -9.32
N TYR A 474 11.30 6.11 -10.20
CA TYR A 474 12.40 7.05 -9.89
C TYR A 474 13.14 6.78 -8.56
N ALA A 475 13.19 5.53 -8.10
CA ALA A 475 13.90 5.13 -6.90
C ALA A 475 15.38 5.51 -7.03
N SER A 476 15.96 6.09 -5.97
CA SER A 476 17.31 6.69 -5.94
C SER A 476 17.46 7.99 -6.74
N GLY A 477 16.55 8.28 -7.67
CA GLY A 477 16.67 9.40 -8.62
C GLY A 477 15.83 10.62 -8.27
N GLN A 478 14.65 10.47 -7.67
CA GLN A 478 13.77 11.57 -7.25
C GLN A 478 12.80 11.10 -6.17
N THR A 479 12.29 12.02 -5.36
CA THR A 479 11.27 11.70 -4.35
C THR A 479 10.37 12.89 -4.05
N PHE A 480 9.20 12.61 -3.46
CA PHE A 480 8.25 13.61 -2.98
C PHE A 480 7.81 13.29 -1.54
N TYR A 481 8.01 14.22 -0.63
CA TYR A 481 7.44 14.14 0.73
C TYR A 481 6.16 14.95 0.78
N LEU A 482 5.06 14.22 1.00
CA LEU A 482 3.71 14.76 0.91
C LEU A 482 3.31 15.50 2.19
N THR A 483 2.50 16.55 2.03
CA THR A 483 1.90 17.31 3.12
C THR A 483 0.38 17.38 2.95
N SER A 484 -0.33 17.78 4.00
CA SER A 484 -1.73 18.20 3.97
C SER A 484 -1.90 19.68 3.61
N GLN A 485 -0.81 20.42 3.40
CA GLN A 485 -0.87 21.83 3.07
C GLN A 485 -1.28 22.01 1.60
N GLU A 486 -2.54 22.38 1.38
CA GLU A 486 -3.06 22.70 0.06
C GLU A 486 -2.67 24.11 -0.37
N LYS A 487 -2.55 24.29 -1.68
CA LYS A 487 -2.49 25.60 -2.30
C LYS A 487 -3.79 26.37 -2.04
N THR A 488 -3.66 27.67 -1.80
CA THR A 488 -4.83 28.53 -1.57
C THR A 488 -5.64 28.74 -2.85
N TYR A 489 -6.96 28.62 -2.75
CA TYR A 489 -7.87 28.96 -3.83
C TYR A 489 -7.71 30.45 -4.23
N ASP A 490 -7.52 30.71 -5.52
CA ASP A 490 -7.45 32.07 -6.08
C ASP A 490 -8.72 32.35 -6.91
N SER A 491 -9.58 33.26 -6.41
CA SER A 491 -10.83 33.62 -7.08
C SER A 491 -10.64 34.36 -8.41
N GLU A 492 -9.45 34.89 -8.68
CA GLU A 492 -9.14 35.59 -9.94
C GLU A 492 -8.72 34.62 -11.05
N LYS A 493 -8.36 33.38 -10.70
CA LYS A 493 -7.96 32.34 -11.66
C LYS A 493 -9.13 31.49 -12.12
N LYS A 494 -9.35 31.51 -13.44
CA LYS A 494 -10.45 30.79 -14.10
C LYS A 494 -10.22 29.29 -14.31
N SER A 495 -9.02 28.79 -14.03
CA SER A 495 -8.66 27.38 -14.21
C SER A 495 -7.52 27.04 -13.25
N GLN A 496 -7.88 26.39 -12.15
CA GLN A 496 -6.94 25.93 -11.14
C GLN A 496 -7.39 24.57 -10.63
N SER A 497 -6.42 23.72 -10.30
CA SER A 497 -6.65 22.39 -9.75
C SER A 497 -6.19 22.35 -8.30
N CYS A 498 -6.62 21.31 -7.58
CA CYS A 498 -6.08 21.02 -6.27
C CYS A 498 -4.60 20.64 -6.37
N GLU A 499 -3.77 21.38 -5.64
CA GLU A 499 -2.34 21.12 -5.52
C GLU A 499 -1.95 21.15 -4.03
N HIS A 500 -1.00 20.29 -3.66
CA HIS A 500 -0.44 20.22 -2.32
C HIS A 500 1.01 20.63 -2.36
N TYR A 501 1.48 21.29 -1.31
CA TYR A 501 2.89 21.53 -1.12
C TYR A 501 3.61 20.21 -0.82
N VAL A 502 4.79 20.03 -1.42
CA VAL A 502 5.67 18.88 -1.18
C VAL A 502 7.10 19.34 -1.05
N ALA A 503 7.89 18.58 -0.29
CA ALA A 503 9.33 18.60 -0.51
C ALA A 503 9.64 17.71 -1.71
N ALA A 504 10.23 18.27 -2.75
CA ALA A 504 10.65 17.55 -3.93
C ALA A 504 12.16 17.67 -4.07
N PHE A 505 12.86 16.56 -4.24
CA PHE A 505 14.30 16.62 -4.44
C PHE A 505 14.87 15.41 -5.17
N ASN A 506 16.05 15.63 -5.72
CA ASN A 506 16.96 14.64 -6.27
C ASN A 506 18.41 15.02 -5.92
N GLY A 507 19.40 14.35 -6.52
CA GLY A 507 20.81 14.70 -6.30
C GLY A 507 21.29 16.01 -6.91
N TYR A 508 20.47 16.63 -7.76
CA TYR A 508 20.79 17.90 -8.42
C TYR A 508 20.09 19.11 -7.80
N TRP A 509 18.88 18.95 -7.25
CA TRP A 509 18.10 20.05 -6.71
C TRP A 509 17.20 19.59 -5.56
N ALA A 510 16.79 20.54 -4.74
CA ALA A 510 15.66 20.38 -3.82
C ALA A 510 14.79 21.62 -3.85
N ALA A 511 13.48 21.42 -3.79
CA ALA A 511 12.50 22.49 -3.79
C ALA A 511 11.35 22.18 -2.83
N TYR A 512 10.71 23.24 -2.35
CA TYR A 512 9.39 23.18 -1.74
C TYR A 512 8.39 23.80 -2.70
N GLU A 513 7.47 23.00 -3.22
CA GLU A 513 6.67 23.38 -4.39
C GLU A 513 5.30 22.72 -4.37
N THR A 514 4.37 23.22 -5.19
CA THR A 514 3.05 22.59 -5.34
C THR A 514 3.08 21.48 -6.39
N ARG A 515 2.37 20.39 -6.09
CA ARG A 515 2.13 19.27 -7.01
C ARG A 515 0.66 18.90 -6.97
N SER A 516 0.11 18.54 -8.11
CA SER A 516 -1.30 18.19 -8.24
C SER A 516 -1.61 16.81 -7.60
N GLN A 517 -2.89 16.54 -7.35
CA GLN A 517 -3.28 15.34 -6.61
C GLN A 517 -2.92 14.00 -7.29
N ILE A 518 -2.63 13.93 -8.61
CA ILE A 518 -2.20 12.65 -9.21
C ILE A 518 -0.86 12.15 -8.67
N PHE A 519 -0.04 13.07 -8.17
CA PHE A 519 1.30 12.73 -7.72
C PHE A 519 1.23 11.87 -6.46
N SER A 520 2.31 11.13 -6.26
CA SER A 520 2.44 10.20 -5.15
C SER A 520 3.83 10.30 -4.55
N GLY A 521 3.98 9.91 -3.30
CA GLY A 521 5.23 10.05 -2.58
C GLY A 521 5.15 9.48 -1.18
N GLN A 522 6.16 9.78 -0.38
CA GLN A 522 6.28 9.32 0.99
C GLN A 522 5.48 10.23 1.93
N VAL A 523 4.90 9.63 2.95
CA VAL A 523 4.38 10.33 4.12
C VAL A 523 5.30 10.03 5.30
N ARG A 524 5.75 11.06 6.01
CA ARG A 524 6.43 10.93 7.30
C ARG A 524 5.57 11.62 8.33
N CYS A 525 4.73 10.86 9.04
CA CYS A 525 3.67 11.41 9.86
C CYS A 525 4.21 12.30 10.99
N VAL A 526 3.36 13.21 11.46
CA VAL A 526 3.60 14.03 12.66
C VAL A 526 2.55 13.71 13.72
N LYS A 527 2.82 13.99 14.99
CA LYS A 527 1.79 13.86 16.03
C LYS A 527 0.58 14.76 15.73
N GLU A 528 -0.60 14.25 16.09
CA GLU A 528 -1.89 14.95 15.94
C GLU A 528 -1.96 16.27 16.72
#